data_AF-A0A8T4A5S0-F1
#
_entry.id   AF-A0A8T4A5S0-F1
#
_cell.length_a   1.000
_cell.length_b   1.000
_cell.length_c   1.000
_cell.angle_alpha   90.00
_cell.angle_beta   90.00
_cell.angle_gamma   90.00
#
_symmetry.space_group_name_H-M   'P 1'
#
loop_
_entity.id
_entity.type
_entity.pdbx_description
1 polymer ?
#
loop_
_entity_poly.entity_id
_entity_poly.type
_entity_poly.pdbx_seq_one_letter_code
_entity_poly.pdbx_strand_id
1 'polypeptide(L)'
;MVRIEINAHNHQVRTPQHRGVFLNGATILRYLITDDEKLETAIICKQHDVEFTTTDQELYDALTCIKPYDSFKLQKLVKLLEAARVSGVASKHVLTEEKLEELRKEALIPK
;
A
#
# COMPACT_ATOMS: atom_id res chain seq x y z
N MET A 1 -6.91 -24.43 -57.03
CA MET A 1 -6.66 -24.78 -55.61
C MET A 1 -6.19 -23.51 -54.94
N VAL A 2 -7.10 -22.82 -54.22
CA VAL A 2 -6.88 -21.46 -53.70
C VAL A 2 -6.46 -21.56 -52.24
N ARG A 3 -5.28 -21.03 -51.89
CA ARG A 3 -4.83 -20.88 -50.51
C ARG A 3 -5.41 -19.58 -49.95
N ILE A 4 -6.26 -19.69 -48.94
CA ILE A 4 -6.75 -18.55 -48.16
C ILE A 4 -5.85 -18.44 -46.94
N GLU A 5 -5.06 -17.36 -46.87
CA GLU A 5 -4.28 -17.03 -45.69
C GLU A 5 -5.13 -16.17 -44.75
N ILE A 6 -5.52 -16.75 -43.62
CA ILE A 6 -6.25 -16.05 -42.56
C ILE A 6 -5.24 -15.18 -41.81
N ASN A 7 -5.24 -13.89 -42.12
CA ASN A 7 -4.40 -12.90 -41.47
C ASN A 7 -4.96 -12.60 -40.07
N ALA A 8 -4.48 -13.35 -39.07
CA ALA A 8 -4.84 -13.18 -37.66
C ALA A 8 -4.34 -11.82 -37.17
N HIS A 9 -5.16 -10.78 -37.36
CA HIS A 9 -4.94 -9.48 -36.75
C HIS A 9 -5.06 -9.63 -35.23
N ASN A 10 -3.88 -9.76 -34.63
CA ASN A 10 -3.49 -9.46 -33.27
C ASN A 10 -4.54 -8.69 -32.45
N HIS A 11 -5.51 -9.41 -31.87
CA HIS A 11 -6.26 -8.92 -30.73
C HIS A 11 -5.29 -8.91 -29.54
N GLN A 12 -4.50 -7.85 -29.43
CA GLN A 12 -3.84 -7.52 -28.17
C GLN A 12 -4.94 -7.27 -27.16
N VAL A 13 -5.21 -8.28 -26.32
CA VAL A 13 -6.00 -8.12 -25.11
C VAL A 13 -5.26 -7.05 -24.29
N ARG A 14 -5.79 -5.83 -24.31
CA ARG A 14 -5.34 -4.77 -23.40
C ARG A 14 -5.67 -5.27 -22.00
N THR A 15 -4.68 -5.81 -21.29
CA THR A 15 -4.80 -6.01 -19.86
C THR A 15 -5.09 -4.64 -19.24
N PRO A 16 -6.08 -4.52 -18.36
CA PRO A 16 -6.33 -3.26 -17.66
C PRO A 16 -5.03 -2.85 -16.95
N GLN A 17 -4.54 -1.65 -17.25
CA GLN A 17 -3.39 -1.08 -16.56
C GLN A 17 -3.81 -0.79 -15.12
N HIS A 18 -3.61 -1.76 -14.22
CA HIS A 18 -3.82 -1.55 -12.79
C HIS A 18 -2.88 -0.44 -12.33
N ARG A 19 -3.45 0.60 -11.69
CA ARG A 19 -2.64 1.65 -11.06
C ARG A 19 -2.07 1.08 -9.76
N GLY A 20 -0.79 0.73 -9.79
CA GLY A 20 -0.05 0.32 -8.59
C GLY A 20 0.18 1.51 -7.67
N VAL A 21 -0.25 1.40 -6.41
CA VAL A 21 -0.02 2.40 -5.37
C VAL A 21 0.81 1.78 -4.27
N PHE A 22 2.02 2.31 -4.07
CA PHE A 22 2.89 1.87 -2.99
C PHE A 22 2.53 2.59 -1.68
N LEU A 23 2.32 1.81 -0.62
CA LEU A 23 2.06 2.31 0.73
C LEU A 23 3.37 2.33 1.52
N ASN A 24 3.93 3.53 1.72
CA ASN A 24 5.08 3.74 2.59
C ASN A 24 4.67 3.74 4.08
N GLY A 25 5.66 3.66 4.97
CA GLY A 25 5.49 3.55 6.41
C GLY A 25 4.74 4.75 7.00
N ALA A 26 4.98 5.96 6.50
CA ALA A 26 4.23 7.15 6.92
C ALA A 26 2.73 7.08 6.56
N THR A 27 2.41 6.60 5.36
CA THR A 27 1.01 6.41 4.93
C THR A 27 0.33 5.29 5.72
N ILE A 28 1.04 4.19 5.95
CA ILE A 28 0.56 3.09 6.80
C ILE A 28 0.32 3.60 8.21
N LEU A 29 1.28 4.30 8.80
CA LEU A 29 1.14 4.87 10.14
C LEU A 29 -0.07 5.80 10.22
N ARG A 30 -0.20 6.75 9.29
CA ARG A 30 -1.35 7.67 9.23
C ARG A 30 -2.66 6.89 9.22
N TYR A 31 -2.77 5.90 8.34
CA TYR A 31 -3.95 5.05 8.28
C TYR A 31 -4.22 4.33 9.61
N LEU A 32 -3.20 3.81 10.29
CA LEU A 32 -3.37 3.04 11.52
C LEU A 32 -3.74 3.89 12.75
N ILE A 33 -3.28 5.13 12.84
CA ILE A 33 -3.43 5.95 14.06
C ILE A 33 -4.38 7.15 13.92
N THR A 34 -4.76 7.53 12.70
CA THR A 34 -5.66 8.67 12.44
C THR A 34 -7.00 8.20 11.85
N ASP A 35 -7.99 9.10 11.88
CA ASP A 35 -9.29 8.93 11.23
C ASP A 35 -9.35 9.67 9.88
N ASP A 36 -8.29 9.56 9.07
CA ASP A 36 -8.27 10.04 7.67
C ASP A 36 -9.27 9.25 6.82
N GLU A 37 -10.50 9.75 6.73
CA GLU A 37 -11.64 9.11 6.05
C GLU A 37 -11.36 8.83 4.57
N LYS A 38 -10.59 9.72 3.90
CA LYS A 38 -10.24 9.53 2.48
C LYS A 38 -9.32 8.34 2.30
N LEU A 39 -8.27 8.28 3.12
CA LEU A 39 -7.31 7.16 3.10
C LEU A 39 -7.98 5.86 3.52
N GLU A 40 -8.84 5.91 4.54
CA GLU A 40 -9.59 4.75 5.02
C GLU A 40 -10.53 4.21 3.94
N THR A 41 -11.29 5.08 3.29
CA THR A 41 -12.16 4.70 2.16
C THR A 41 -11.35 4.11 1.01
N ALA A 42 -10.20 4.72 0.66
CA ALA A 42 -9.36 4.23 -0.41
C ALA A 42 -8.84 2.80 -0.16
N ILE A 43 -8.43 2.50 1.08
CA ILE A 43 -7.90 1.18 1.45
C ILE A 43 -9.03 0.15 1.60
N ILE A 44 -10.11 0.50 2.32
CA ILE A 44 -11.20 -0.44 2.63
C ILE A 44 -12.04 -0.75 1.38
N CYS A 45 -12.43 0.28 0.63
CA CYS A 45 -13.33 0.14 -0.51
C CYS A 45 -12.59 -0.16 -1.83
N LYS A 46 -11.25 -0.34 -1.77
CA LYS A 46 -10.31 -0.61 -2.87
C LYS A 46 -10.98 -0.73 -4.23
N GLN A 47 -10.83 0.30 -5.07
CA GLN A 47 -11.35 0.24 -6.45
C GLN A 47 -10.70 -0.93 -7.21
N HIS A 48 -11.47 -1.62 -8.05
CA HIS A 48 -11.04 -2.83 -8.76
C HIS A 48 -9.77 -2.65 -9.61
N ASP A 49 -9.44 -1.41 -9.98
CA ASP A 49 -8.31 -1.02 -10.82
C ASP A 49 -7.07 -0.57 -10.03
N VAL A 50 -7.14 -0.50 -8.70
CA VAL A 50 -6.01 -0.09 -7.85
C VAL A 50 -5.41 -1.28 -7.13
N GLU A 51 -4.09 -1.48 -7.29
CA GLU A 51 -3.34 -2.49 -6.54
C GLU A 51 -2.46 -1.78 -5.50
N PHE A 52 -2.77 -1.95 -4.21
CA PHE A 52 -1.90 -1.49 -3.14
C PHE A 52 -0.77 -2.48 -2.93
N THR A 53 0.46 -1.99 -2.86
CA THR A 53 1.66 -2.77 -2.53
C THR A 53 2.41 -2.13 -1.38
N THR A 54 3.11 -2.93 -0.58
CA THR A 54 4.01 -2.45 0.46
C THR A 54 5.10 -3.48 0.73
N THR A 55 6.06 -3.15 1.60
CA THR A 55 7.05 -4.10 2.07
C THR A 55 6.87 -4.44 3.55
N ASP A 56 7.41 -5.57 3.97
CA ASP A 56 7.45 -5.94 5.39
C ASP A 56 8.30 -4.97 6.23
N GLN A 57 9.30 -4.30 5.62
CA GLN A 57 10.04 -3.22 6.28
C GLN A 57 9.16 -1.98 6.53
N GLU A 58 8.39 -1.52 5.54
CA GLU A 58 7.49 -0.36 5.73
C GLU A 58 6.42 -0.64 6.81
N LEU A 59 5.91 -1.87 6.86
CA LEU A 59 5.03 -2.33 7.94
C LEU A 59 5.74 -2.33 9.29
N TYR A 60 6.95 -2.87 9.36
CA TYR A 60 7.75 -2.88 10.59
C TYR A 60 8.01 -1.45 11.10
N ASP A 61 8.41 -0.55 10.21
CA ASP A 61 8.70 0.84 10.54
C ASP A 61 7.45 1.54 11.08
N ALA A 62 6.33 1.42 10.37
CA ALA A 62 5.06 2.00 10.78
C ALA A 62 4.59 1.47 12.14
N LEU A 63 4.63 0.15 12.36
CA LEU A 63 4.18 -0.45 13.62
C LEU A 63 5.07 -0.04 14.79
N THR A 64 6.38 0.09 14.58
CA THR A 64 7.34 0.54 15.60
C THR A 64 7.14 2.01 15.99
N CYS A 65 6.57 2.82 15.07
CA CYS A 65 6.26 4.22 15.34
C CYS A 65 5.03 4.42 16.22
N ILE A 66 4.18 3.40 16.43
CA ILE A 66 2.95 3.51 17.23
C ILE A 66 3.30 3.70 18.71
N LYS A 67 2.65 4.67 19.35
CA LYS A 67 2.82 5.00 20.76
C LYS A 67 1.56 4.61 21.55
N PRO A 68 1.66 4.40 22.88
CA PRO A 68 0.51 3.98 23.70
C PRO A 68 -0.67 4.96 23.70
N TYR A 69 -0.42 6.23 23.39
CA TYR A 69 -1.44 7.28 23.31
C TYR A 69 -2.05 7.44 21.91
N ASP A 70 -1.55 6.71 20.90
CA ASP A 70 -2.12 6.75 19.56
C ASP A 70 -3.43 5.95 19.53
N SER A 71 -4.38 6.42 18.71
CA SER A 71 -5.68 5.77 18.47
C SER A 71 -5.57 4.55 17.53
N PHE A 72 -4.66 3.64 17.84
CA PHE A 72 -4.44 2.42 17.06
C PHE A 72 -5.65 1.49 17.11
N LYS A 73 -6.12 1.05 15.93
CA LYS A 73 -7.25 0.12 15.79
C LYS A 73 -6.78 -1.12 15.03
N LEU A 74 -6.69 -2.28 15.71
CA LEU A 74 -6.24 -3.55 15.11
C LEU A 74 -7.01 -3.92 13.84
N GLN A 75 -8.32 -3.64 13.79
CA GLN A 75 -9.15 -3.86 12.61
C GLN A 75 -8.65 -3.13 11.36
N LYS A 76 -8.05 -1.93 11.51
CA LYS A 76 -7.46 -1.19 10.39
C LYS A 76 -6.26 -1.94 9.86
N LEU A 77 -5.38 -2.45 10.73
CA LEU A 77 -4.24 -3.27 10.32
C LEU A 77 -4.67 -4.52 9.55
N VAL A 78 -5.71 -5.23 10.02
CA VAL A 78 -6.25 -6.40 9.30
C VAL A 78 -6.71 -6.00 7.90
N LYS A 79 -7.47 -4.90 7.78
CA LYS A 79 -7.95 -4.39 6.48
C LYS A 79 -6.81 -3.98 5.55
N LEU A 80 -5.75 -3.37 6.08
CA LEU A 80 -4.56 -3.04 5.29
C LEU A 80 -3.92 -4.30 4.71
N LEU A 81 -3.75 -5.36 5.51
CA LEU A 81 -3.14 -6.61 5.08
C LEU A 81 -4.02 -7.39 4.10
N GLU A 82 -5.35 -7.23 4.16
CA GLU A 82 -6.28 -7.76 3.15
C GLU A 82 -6.20 -6.97 1.83
N ALA A 83 -6.05 -5.65 1.90
CA ALA A 83 -6.10 -4.76 0.73
C ALA A 83 -4.76 -4.67 -0.01
N ALA A 84 -3.64 -4.75 0.70
CA ALA A 84 -2.30 -4.52 0.17
C ALA A 84 -1.49 -5.81 0.04
N ARG A 85 -0.78 -5.94 -1.08
CA ARG A 85 0.21 -6.99 -1.29
C ARG A 85 1.50 -6.63 -0.57
N VAL A 86 1.88 -7.46 0.39
CA VAL A 86 3.13 -7.30 1.15
C VAL A 86 4.24 -8.13 0.52
N SER A 87 5.34 -7.49 0.13
CA SER A 87 6.55 -8.17 -0.32
C SER A 87 7.65 -8.12 0.73
N GLY A 88 8.39 -9.21 0.91
CA GLY A 88 9.57 -9.21 1.77
C GLY A 88 10.74 -8.45 1.16
N VAL A 89 11.50 -7.71 1.97
CA VAL A 89 12.79 -7.15 1.57
C VAL A 89 13.95 -8.05 2.00
N ALA A 90 14.95 -8.18 1.14
CA ALA A 90 16.11 -9.05 1.38
C ALA A 90 17.02 -8.55 2.50
N SER A 91 17.11 -7.22 2.68
CA SER A 91 17.87 -6.57 3.74
C SER A 91 16.94 -5.70 4.55
N LYS A 92 16.79 -6.02 5.83
CA LYS A 92 16.02 -5.24 6.78
C LYS A 92 16.95 -4.28 7.50
N HIS A 93 16.53 -3.03 7.65
CA HIS A 93 17.26 -2.07 8.44
C HIS A 93 16.64 -1.97 9.83
N VAL A 94 17.49 -1.64 10.81
CA VAL A 94 17.04 -1.31 12.15
C VAL A 94 16.57 0.14 12.12
N LEU A 95 15.33 0.37 12.56
CA LEU A 95 14.78 1.71 12.66
C LEU A 95 15.51 2.49 13.76
N THR A 96 16.06 3.66 13.42
CA THR A 96 16.69 4.57 14.38
C THR A 96 15.64 5.53 14.96
N GLU A 97 15.92 6.10 16.14
CA GLU A 97 15.03 7.10 16.74
C GLU A 97 14.79 8.31 15.83
N GLU A 98 15.84 8.80 15.18
CA GLU A 98 15.73 9.90 14.21
C GLU A 98 14.77 9.54 13.08
N LYS A 99 14.88 8.32 12.52
CA LYS A 99 14.01 7.88 11.43
C LYS A 99 12.56 7.69 11.87
N LEU A 100 12.37 7.22 13.11
CA LEU A 100 11.05 7.11 13.73
C LEU A 100 10.37 8.49 13.82
N GLU A 101 11.10 9.51 14.28
CA GLU A 101 10.57 10.86 14.41
C GLU A 101 10.26 11.51 13.05
N GLU A 102 11.09 11.28 12.04
CA GLU A 102 10.80 11.69 10.66
C GLU A 102 9.50 11.08 10.14
N LEU A 103 9.34 9.76 10.29
CA LEU A 103 8.17 9.03 9.82
C LEU A 103 6.90 9.52 10.53
N ARG A 104 6.96 9.75 11.85
CA ARG A 104 5.83 10.32 12.61
C ARG A 104 5.47 11.72 12.13
N LYS A 105 6.46 12.58 11.87
CA LYS A 105 6.21 13.93 11.33
C LYS A 105 5.51 13.84 9.98
N GLU A 106 5.98 12.98 9.07
CA GLU A 106 5.36 12.81 7.75
C GLU A 106 3.91 12.29 7.85
N ALA A 107 3.66 11.33 8.75
CA ALA A 107 2.34 10.73 8.92
C ALA A 107 1.29 11.74 9.45
N LEU A 108 1.71 12.69 10.29
CA LEU A 108 0.82 13.65 10.95
C LEU A 108 0.65 14.97 10.18
N ILE A 109 1.34 15.17 9.06
CA ILE A 109 1.09 16.30 8.17
C ILE A 109 -0.23 16.08 7.43
N PRO A 110 -1.21 17.00 7.54
CA PRO A 110 -2.45 16.94 6.76
C PRO A 110 -2.13 17.02 5.26
N LYS A 111 -2.74 16.15 4.44
CA LYS A 111 -2.62 16.15 2.98
C LYS A 111 -3.95 16.42 2.29
#